data_AF-A0AAX2SC16-F1
#
_entry.id   AF-A0AAX2SC16-F1
#
_cell.length_a   1.000
_cell.length_b   1.000
_cell.length_c   1.000
_cell.angle_alpha   90.00
_cell.angle_beta   90.00
_cell.angle_gamma   90.00
#
_symmetry.space_group_name_H-M   'P 1'
#
loop_
_entity.id
_entity.type
_entity.pdbx_description
1 polymer ?
#
loop_
_entity_poly.entity_id
_entity_poly.type
_entity_poly.pdbx_seq_one_letter_code
_entity_poly.pdbx_strand_id
1 'polypeptide(L)'
;MAKTRETSLRRTLARVAPGTELRTGLERILRGRTGALIVLGFDRSVESLCSGGFDIDTDFTPTKLRELAKMDGAIVCDKDATRILKAGVQLMPDADITTLESGTRHRSAERTAKQTGVPVISVSQSMNVITIYKNEERYVIEGSQAIMARASQALQTLEHYSNRLEQVLGSLSALEIEAAVTIRDVALTLQRMEMVRRISEEIGWYVLELGTDGRLISLQLEELTAGNGPGPDVVLRDYLPEGTDAEALAQSLAALAELSSVDLIDLQKVAVAAGLTGPQGTLETDLHPHGYRLLEGIKSMPGAVAKRLVAQFDGLQSLMAANLEDLMSVEGIGEQRARTVRESLSRMAETSLLDRFM
;
A
#
# COMPACT_ATOMS: atom_id res chain seq x y z
N MET A 1 -9.21 12.84 -3.20
CA MET A 1 -8.81 13.76 -2.09
C MET A 1 -8.17 13.02 -0.91
N ALA A 2 -8.74 11.93 -0.39
CA ALA A 2 -8.14 11.15 0.72
C ALA A 2 -6.72 10.63 0.41
N LYS A 3 -6.52 9.99 -0.74
CA LYS A 3 -5.22 9.46 -1.20
C LYS A 3 -4.10 10.50 -1.27
N THR A 4 -4.43 11.75 -1.65
CA THR A 4 -3.46 12.87 -1.71
C THR A 4 -3.09 13.39 -0.31
N ARG A 5 -4.07 13.43 0.62
CA ARG A 5 -3.84 13.82 2.03
C ARG A 5 -2.96 12.79 2.74
N GLU A 6 -3.31 11.52 2.57
CA GLU A 6 -2.55 10.35 3.02
C GLU A 6 -1.10 10.37 2.49
N THR A 7 -0.89 10.70 1.21
CA THR A 7 0.45 10.82 0.61
C THR A 7 1.30 11.92 1.26
N SER A 8 0.69 13.05 1.64
CA SER A 8 1.43 14.16 2.25
C SER A 8 1.81 13.89 3.70
N LEU A 9 0.95 13.23 4.48
CA LEU A 9 1.29 12.78 5.83
C LEU A 9 2.38 11.70 5.76
N ARG A 10 2.25 10.73 4.83
CA ARG A 10 3.26 9.68 4.59
C ARG A 10 4.66 10.24 4.40
N ARG A 11 4.81 11.28 3.56
CA ARG A 11 6.09 11.93 3.32
C ARG A 11 6.64 12.62 4.58
N THR A 12 5.76 13.14 5.43
CA THR A 12 6.15 13.75 6.70
C THR A 12 6.58 12.70 7.72
N LEU A 13 5.82 11.61 7.84
CA LEU A 13 6.15 10.47 8.72
C LEU A 13 7.51 9.86 8.36
N ALA A 14 7.81 9.66 7.08
CA ALA A 14 9.10 9.16 6.62
C ALA A 14 10.29 10.05 7.06
N ARG A 15 10.08 11.38 7.17
CA ARG A 15 11.13 12.32 7.62
C ARG A 15 11.35 12.32 9.13
N VAL A 16 10.36 11.86 9.89
CA VAL A 16 10.44 11.75 11.36
C VAL A 16 10.54 10.30 11.82
N ALA A 17 10.77 9.37 10.90
CA ALA A 17 10.96 7.96 11.20
C ALA A 17 12.33 7.72 11.88
N PRO A 18 12.46 6.68 12.72
CA PRO A 18 13.73 6.24 13.28
C PRO A 18 14.83 6.07 12.22
N GLY A 19 16.04 6.47 12.59
CA GLY A 19 17.21 6.52 11.70
C GLY A 19 17.43 7.87 11.00
N THR A 20 16.42 8.76 10.99
CA THR A 20 16.60 10.13 10.48
C THR A 20 17.24 11.05 11.52
N GLU A 21 17.96 12.08 11.04
CA GLU A 21 18.50 13.10 11.93
C GLU A 21 17.40 13.89 12.64
N LEU A 22 16.30 14.20 11.95
CA LEU A 22 15.16 14.89 12.53
C LEU A 22 14.56 14.09 13.68
N ARG A 23 14.28 12.80 13.50
CA ARG A 23 13.80 11.94 14.59
C ARG A 23 14.78 11.91 15.75
N THR A 24 16.08 11.76 15.48
CA THR A 24 17.12 11.78 16.51
C THR A 24 17.10 13.09 17.31
N GLY A 25 16.92 14.23 16.65
CA GLY A 25 16.81 15.54 17.30
C GLY A 25 15.55 15.67 18.15
N LEU A 26 14.40 15.22 17.64
CA LEU A 26 13.12 15.21 18.38
C LEU A 26 13.20 14.33 19.63
N GLU A 27 13.80 13.14 19.53
CA GLU A 27 14.01 12.26 20.67
C GLU A 27 14.96 12.87 21.70
N ARG A 28 16.01 13.58 21.27
CA ARG A 28 16.90 14.32 22.18
C ARG A 28 16.16 15.41 22.95
N ILE A 29 15.25 16.13 22.29
CA ILE A 29 14.40 17.15 22.94
C ILE A 29 13.49 16.49 23.98
N LEU A 30 12.83 15.40 23.59
CA LEU A 30 11.92 14.64 24.43
C LEU A 30 12.62 14.08 25.68
N ARG A 31 13.75 13.37 25.50
CA ARG A 31 14.60 12.85 26.60
C ARG A 31 15.17 13.96 27.46
N GLY A 32 15.47 15.10 26.86
CA GLY A 32 15.91 16.31 27.53
C GLY A 32 14.81 17.04 28.30
N ARG A 33 13.57 16.51 28.32
CA ARG A 33 12.39 17.09 28.97
C ARG A 33 12.23 18.56 28.61
N THR A 34 12.39 18.90 27.34
CA THR A 34 12.19 20.26 26.82
C THR A 34 11.02 20.23 25.83
N GLY A 35 10.22 21.30 25.79
CA GLY A 35 9.20 21.45 24.75
C GLY A 35 9.81 22.01 23.46
N ALA A 36 9.20 21.75 22.32
CA ALA A 36 9.61 22.37 21.06
C ALA A 36 8.44 22.58 20.12
N LEU A 37 8.53 23.60 19.27
CA LEU A 37 7.63 23.84 18.16
C LEU A 37 8.48 24.00 16.90
N ILE A 38 8.32 23.11 15.93
CA ILE A 38 9.20 23.02 14.76
C ILE A 38 8.35 23.09 13.50
N VAL A 39 8.66 24.03 12.60
CA VAL A 39 7.98 24.19 11.31
C VAL A 39 8.87 23.62 10.22
N LEU A 40 8.33 22.76 9.35
CA LEU A 40 9.06 22.13 8.24
C LEU A 40 8.70 22.78 6.90
N GLY A 41 9.52 23.74 6.48
CA GLY A 41 9.30 24.53 5.28
C GLY A 41 9.16 26.00 5.61
N PHE A 42 9.70 26.83 4.73
CA PHE A 42 9.69 28.28 4.86
C PHE A 42 9.36 28.89 3.51
N ASP A 43 8.12 29.34 3.38
CA ASP A 43 7.63 30.13 2.25
C ASP A 43 7.09 31.47 2.76
N ARG A 44 6.58 32.30 1.86
CA ARG A 44 6.01 33.62 2.22
C ARG A 44 4.87 33.52 3.23
N SER A 45 4.11 32.42 3.22
CA SER A 45 3.02 32.22 4.18
C SER A 45 3.59 32.00 5.58
N VAL A 46 4.57 31.10 5.74
CA VAL A 46 5.24 30.86 7.03
C VAL A 46 5.97 32.12 7.50
N GLU A 47 6.69 32.80 6.61
CA GLU A 47 7.41 34.03 6.91
C GLU A 47 6.47 35.12 7.47
N SER A 48 5.29 35.30 6.88
CA SER A 48 4.31 36.28 7.36
C SER A 48 3.76 35.99 8.76
N LEU A 49 3.85 34.75 9.22
CA LEU A 49 3.44 34.34 10.58
C LEU A 49 4.58 34.46 11.61
N CYS A 50 5.82 34.67 11.16
CA CYS A 50 6.98 34.73 12.02
C CYS A 50 7.14 36.13 12.62
N SER A 51 7.10 36.23 13.95
CA SER A 51 7.40 37.46 14.68
C SER A 51 8.61 37.29 15.60
N GLY A 52 9.56 38.22 15.53
CA GLY A 52 10.81 38.16 16.29
C GLY A 52 11.71 36.96 15.92
N GLY A 53 12.49 36.50 16.90
CA GLY A 53 13.46 35.41 16.73
C GLY A 53 14.76 35.83 16.04
N PHE A 54 15.56 34.84 15.68
CA PHE A 54 16.89 35.03 15.07
C PHE A 54 16.98 34.30 13.74
N ASP A 55 17.62 34.93 12.75
CA ASP A 55 18.06 34.27 11.53
C ASP A 55 19.31 33.44 11.85
N ILE A 56 19.18 32.12 11.72
CA ILE A 56 20.23 31.15 12.06
C ILE A 56 20.94 30.70 10.78
N ASP A 57 20.17 30.34 9.76
CA ASP A 57 20.59 29.77 8.47
C ASP A 57 21.82 28.85 8.56
N THR A 58 21.67 27.70 9.23
CA THR A 58 22.75 26.73 9.44
C THR A 58 22.32 25.32 9.06
N ASP A 59 23.28 24.46 8.70
CA ASP A 59 23.01 23.05 8.45
C ASP A 59 22.40 22.38 9.68
N PHE A 60 21.37 21.56 9.43
CA PHE A 60 20.68 20.82 10.45
C PHE A 60 21.62 19.81 11.09
N THR A 61 21.58 19.72 12.42
CA THR A 61 22.07 18.55 13.15
C THR A 61 21.15 18.29 14.34
N PRO A 62 21.01 17.03 14.80
CA PRO A 62 20.21 16.71 15.98
C PRO A 62 20.61 17.51 17.23
N THR A 63 21.90 17.80 17.38
CA THR A 63 22.45 18.58 18.50
C THR A 63 22.07 20.05 18.40
N LYS A 64 22.22 20.67 17.22
CA LYS A 64 21.80 22.06 17.01
C LYS A 64 20.31 22.24 17.27
N LEU A 65 19.47 21.34 16.74
CA LEU A 65 18.04 21.36 17.00
C LEU A 65 17.73 21.29 18.50
N ARG A 66 18.40 20.39 19.23
CA ARG A 66 18.23 20.23 20.68
C ARG A 66 18.63 21.48 21.47
N GLU A 67 19.71 22.14 21.09
CA GLU A 67 20.20 23.34 21.77
C GLU A 67 19.27 24.54 21.51
N LEU A 68 18.86 24.75 20.25
CA LEU A 68 17.91 25.81 19.89
C LEU A 68 16.54 25.60 20.53
N ALA A 69 16.12 24.36 20.74
CA ALA A 69 14.85 24.05 21.42
C ALA A 69 14.83 24.45 22.91
N LYS A 70 15.97 24.84 23.50
CA LYS A 70 16.00 25.42 24.86
C LYS A 70 15.47 26.85 24.88
N MET A 71 15.45 27.53 23.73
CA MET A 71 14.87 28.85 23.59
C MET A 71 13.34 28.75 23.55
N ASP A 72 12.66 29.79 24.05
CA ASP A 72 11.22 29.92 23.88
C ASP A 72 10.87 30.25 22.43
N GLY A 73 9.74 29.73 21.94
CA GLY A 73 9.25 29.96 20.59
C GLY A 73 9.42 28.76 19.66
N ALA A 74 9.36 29.03 18.36
CA ALA A 74 9.43 28.06 17.29
C ALA A 74 10.80 28.06 16.60
N ILE A 75 11.12 26.91 16.03
CA ILE A 75 12.25 26.67 15.15
C ILE A 75 11.68 26.45 13.75
N VAL A 76 12.22 27.15 12.76
CA VAL A 76 11.81 27.00 11.36
C VAL A 76 12.94 26.33 10.60
N CYS A 77 12.64 25.18 10.01
CA CYS A 77 13.56 24.46 9.13
C CYS A 77 13.13 24.63 7.68
N ASP A 78 14.04 24.31 6.75
CA ASP A 78 13.66 24.07 5.37
C ASP A 78 12.72 22.86 5.24
N LYS A 79 12.21 22.63 4.02
CA LYS A 79 11.20 21.60 3.76
C LYS A 79 11.70 20.20 4.13
N ASP A 80 12.98 19.91 3.95
CA ASP A 80 13.56 18.57 4.13
C ASP A 80 14.32 18.43 5.46
N ALA A 81 14.28 19.44 6.33
CA ALA A 81 15.03 19.50 7.59
C ALA A 81 16.54 19.30 7.39
N THR A 82 17.08 19.84 6.29
CA THR A 82 18.52 19.89 6.00
C THR A 82 19.17 21.16 6.55
N ARG A 83 18.39 22.23 6.77
CA ARG A 83 18.84 23.50 7.36
C ARG A 83 17.85 24.00 8.41
N ILE A 84 18.38 24.64 9.45
CA ILE A 84 17.63 25.42 10.43
C ILE A 84 17.75 26.89 10.03
N LEU A 85 16.62 27.49 9.67
CA LEU A 85 16.56 28.84 9.09
C LEU A 85 16.38 29.90 10.17
N LYS A 86 15.43 29.68 11.09
CA LYS A 86 15.14 30.60 12.21
C LYS A 86 14.94 29.85 13.52
N ALA A 87 15.20 30.51 14.64
CA ALA A 87 14.91 29.99 15.97
C ALA A 87 14.42 31.10 16.91
N GLY A 88 13.66 30.69 17.95
CA GLY A 88 13.08 31.62 18.92
C GLY A 88 11.95 32.49 18.35
N VAL A 89 11.30 32.03 17.29
CA VAL A 89 10.27 32.79 16.58
C VAL A 89 8.91 32.63 17.28
N GLN A 90 8.17 33.71 17.46
CA GLN A 90 6.78 33.61 17.85
C GLN A 90 5.90 33.43 16.59
N LEU A 91 5.22 32.28 16.49
CA LEU A 91 4.25 32.06 15.42
C LEU A 91 2.92 32.74 15.76
N MET A 92 2.40 33.53 14.82
CA MET A 92 1.16 34.29 14.95
C MET A 92 0.12 33.88 13.89
N PRO A 93 -0.35 32.61 13.88
CA PRO A 93 -1.39 32.19 12.97
C PRO A 93 -2.73 32.86 13.31
N ASP A 94 -3.64 32.88 12.33
CA ASP A 94 -4.97 33.47 12.47
C ASP A 94 -5.74 32.86 13.67
N ALA A 95 -6.26 33.73 14.52
CA ALA A 95 -6.95 33.36 15.74
C ALA A 95 -8.34 32.74 15.49
N ASP A 96 -8.92 33.00 14.32
CA ASP A 96 -10.25 32.50 13.93
C ASP A 96 -10.20 31.06 13.42
N ILE A 97 -9.01 30.53 13.11
CA ILE A 97 -8.84 29.13 12.73
C ILE A 97 -9.19 28.23 13.93
N THR A 98 -10.14 27.32 13.69
CA THR A 98 -10.61 26.37 14.69
C THR A 98 -9.50 25.40 15.11
N THR A 99 -9.44 25.13 16.41
CA THR A 99 -8.45 24.24 17.01
C THR A 99 -9.11 23.44 18.12
N LEU A 100 -8.75 22.15 18.21
CA LEU A 100 -9.21 21.25 19.27
C LEU A 100 -8.18 21.12 20.40
N GLU A 101 -7.04 21.80 20.28
CA GLU A 101 -5.93 21.74 21.22
C GLU A 101 -6.12 22.71 22.39
N SER A 102 -5.73 22.28 23.59
CA SER A 102 -5.89 23.09 24.81
C SER A 102 -4.65 23.93 25.15
N GLY A 103 -3.46 23.54 24.66
CA GLY A 103 -2.18 24.20 24.97
C GLY A 103 -1.79 25.25 23.93
N THR A 104 -1.28 26.42 24.34
CA THR A 104 -0.88 27.51 23.43
C THR A 104 0.07 27.07 22.32
N ARG A 105 1.05 26.22 22.63
CA ARG A 105 1.98 25.63 21.65
C ARG A 105 1.26 24.74 20.64
N HIS A 106 0.39 23.85 21.12
CA HIS A 106 -0.37 22.92 20.26
C HIS A 106 -1.40 23.64 19.40
N ARG A 107 -2.09 24.65 19.95
CA ARG A 107 -3.00 25.53 19.19
C ARG A 107 -2.25 26.29 18.09
N SER A 108 -1.08 26.84 18.41
CA SER A 108 -0.25 27.53 17.43
C SER A 108 0.24 26.57 16.35
N ALA A 109 0.61 25.34 16.73
CA ALA A 109 1.03 24.30 15.79
C ALA A 109 -0.09 23.91 14.81
N GLU A 110 -1.27 23.56 15.34
CA GLU A 110 -2.42 23.16 14.54
C GLU A 110 -2.86 24.27 13.59
N ARG A 111 -2.99 25.51 14.10
CA ARG A 111 -3.41 26.65 13.27
C ARG A 111 -2.39 27.00 12.20
N THR A 112 -1.10 26.99 12.54
CA THR A 112 -0.04 27.24 11.55
C THR A 112 -0.09 26.19 10.46
N ALA A 113 -0.23 24.90 10.81
CA ALA A 113 -0.33 23.82 9.83
C ALA A 113 -1.58 23.93 8.94
N LYS A 114 -2.73 24.32 9.50
CA LYS A 114 -3.97 24.56 8.73
C LYS A 114 -3.84 25.75 7.78
N GLN A 115 -3.23 26.85 8.25
CA GLN A 115 -3.13 28.10 7.50
C GLN A 115 -2.12 28.04 6.36
N THR A 116 -0.95 27.45 6.61
CA THR A 116 0.17 27.41 5.66
C THR A 116 0.19 26.14 4.83
N GLY A 117 -0.49 25.09 5.30
CA GLY A 117 -0.40 23.77 4.72
C GLY A 117 0.98 23.12 4.90
N VAL A 118 1.95 23.70 5.61
CA VAL A 118 3.24 23.04 5.89
C VAL A 118 3.16 22.16 7.15
N PRO A 119 3.96 21.08 7.27
CA PRO A 119 3.97 20.29 8.49
C PRO A 119 4.55 21.08 9.68
N VAL A 120 3.88 20.98 10.83
CA VAL A 120 4.34 21.57 12.09
C VAL A 120 4.39 20.49 13.16
N ILE A 121 5.52 20.40 13.86
CA ILE A 121 5.78 19.39 14.89
C ILE A 121 5.80 20.07 16.25
N SER A 122 5.02 19.54 17.19
CA SER A 122 5.04 19.94 18.60
C SER A 122 5.63 18.81 19.43
N VAL A 123 6.60 19.13 20.29
CA VAL A 123 7.12 18.22 21.32
C VAL A 123 6.61 18.69 22.67
N SER A 124 5.83 17.83 23.34
CA SER A 124 5.26 18.12 24.65
C SER A 124 6.12 17.52 25.75
N GLN A 125 6.72 18.40 26.57
CA GLN A 125 7.50 17.99 27.74
C GLN A 125 6.65 17.25 28.78
N SER A 126 5.44 17.75 29.07
CA SER A 126 4.59 17.20 30.15
C SER A 126 3.97 15.87 29.78
N MET A 127 3.55 15.73 28.51
CA MET A 127 2.91 14.52 28.02
C MET A 127 3.91 13.49 27.49
N ASN A 128 5.17 13.89 27.28
CA ASN A 128 6.21 13.05 26.69
C ASN A 128 5.79 12.47 25.32
N VAL A 129 5.16 13.30 24.48
CA VAL A 129 4.71 12.93 23.13
C VAL A 129 5.21 13.92 22.08
N ILE A 130 5.38 13.41 20.86
CA ILE A 130 5.65 14.21 19.66
C ILE A 130 4.39 14.18 18.80
N THR A 131 3.89 15.34 18.41
CA THR A 131 2.68 15.47 17.58
C THR A 131 3.01 16.20 16.30
N ILE A 132 2.56 15.67 15.17
CA ILE A 132 2.63 16.29 13.84
C ILE A 132 1.26 16.85 13.50
N TYR A 133 1.25 18.07 13.01
CA TYR A 133 0.08 18.71 12.42
C TYR A 133 0.37 18.94 10.94
N LYS A 134 -0.54 18.51 10.08
CA LYS A 134 -0.43 18.71 8.63
C LYS A 134 -1.82 18.90 8.05
N ASN A 135 -2.09 20.08 7.50
CA ASN A 135 -3.43 20.46 7.08
C ASN A 135 -4.42 20.29 8.26
N GLU A 136 -5.46 19.47 8.10
CA GLU A 136 -6.46 19.16 9.13
C GLU A 136 -6.09 17.93 9.98
N GLU A 137 -4.97 17.26 9.68
CA GLU A 137 -4.58 16.01 10.33
C GLU A 137 -3.69 16.27 11.54
N ARG A 138 -3.99 15.53 12.61
CA ARG A 138 -3.20 15.48 13.84
C ARG A 138 -2.72 14.05 14.03
N TYR A 139 -1.42 13.86 14.06
CA TYR A 139 -0.80 12.55 14.20
C TYR A 139 0.18 12.54 15.38
N VAL A 140 -0.01 11.63 16.33
CA VAL A 140 0.92 11.46 17.46
C VAL A 140 1.93 10.39 17.11
N ILE A 141 3.21 10.72 17.15
CA ILE A 141 4.26 9.74 16.87
C ILE A 141 4.42 8.82 18.08
N GLU A 142 4.21 7.54 17.86
CA GLU A 142 4.41 6.50 18.86
C GLU A 142 5.89 6.09 18.97
N GLY A 143 6.23 5.36 20.03
CA GLY A 143 7.54 4.75 20.19
C GLY A 143 7.66 3.50 19.33
N SER A 144 8.87 3.20 18.85
CA SER A 144 9.12 2.05 17.96
C SER A 144 8.59 0.72 18.52
N GLN A 145 8.65 0.50 19.84
CA GLN A 145 8.17 -0.74 20.47
C GLN A 145 6.67 -1.00 20.23
N ALA A 146 5.83 0.02 20.34
CA ALA A 146 4.38 -0.12 20.15
C ALA A 146 4.05 -0.41 18.68
N ILE A 147 4.71 0.30 17.76
CA ILE A 147 4.53 0.11 16.31
C ILE A 147 5.03 -1.28 15.89
N MET A 148 6.19 -1.72 16.40
CA MET A 148 6.73 -3.06 16.18
C MET A 148 5.76 -4.15 16.62
N ALA A 149 5.14 -4.04 17.80
CA ALA A 149 4.19 -5.03 18.29
C ALA A 149 2.98 -5.18 17.36
N ARG A 150 2.39 -4.07 16.89
CA ARG A 150 1.29 -4.10 15.92
C ARG A 150 1.73 -4.63 14.55
N ALA A 151 2.91 -4.23 14.08
CA ALA A 151 3.48 -4.72 12.82
C ALA A 151 3.69 -6.25 12.84
N SER A 152 4.21 -6.79 13.95
CA SER A 152 4.38 -8.24 14.12
C SER A 152 3.04 -8.98 14.13
N GLN A 153 2.01 -8.42 14.78
CA GLN A 153 0.66 -9.00 14.76
C GLN A 153 0.03 -8.97 13.36
N ALA A 154 0.21 -7.86 12.63
CA ALA A 154 -0.25 -7.73 11.26
C ALA A 154 0.47 -8.71 10.32
N LEU A 155 1.77 -8.93 10.49
CA LEU A 155 2.54 -9.93 9.74
C LEU A 155 2.02 -11.35 9.96
N GLN A 156 1.72 -11.75 11.20
CA GLN A 156 1.11 -13.06 11.48
C GLN A 156 -0.25 -13.20 10.79
N THR A 157 -1.04 -12.12 10.76
CA THR A 157 -2.31 -12.09 10.05
C THR A 157 -2.11 -12.22 8.54
N LEU A 158 -1.10 -11.53 7.99
CA LEU A 158 -0.74 -11.62 6.58
C LEU A 158 -0.33 -13.04 6.20
N GLU A 159 0.52 -13.69 7.00
CA GLU A 159 0.95 -15.08 6.78
C GLU A 159 -0.27 -16.03 6.69
N HIS A 160 -1.22 -15.91 7.63
CA HIS A 160 -2.45 -16.69 7.57
C HIS A 160 -3.29 -16.42 6.32
N TYR A 161 -3.38 -15.17 5.87
CA TYR A 161 -4.13 -14.80 4.68
C TYR A 161 -3.42 -15.23 3.40
N SER A 162 -2.09 -15.14 3.33
CA SER A 162 -1.28 -15.64 2.21
C SER A 162 -1.43 -17.15 2.06
N ASN A 163 -1.32 -17.92 3.15
CA ASN A 163 -1.51 -19.37 3.12
C ASN A 163 -2.93 -19.74 2.66
N ARG A 164 -3.94 -18.98 3.09
CA ARG A 164 -5.33 -19.18 2.62
C ARG A 164 -5.49 -18.81 1.15
N LEU A 165 -4.85 -17.74 0.68
CA LEU A 165 -4.87 -17.33 -0.72
C LEU A 165 -4.25 -18.41 -1.62
N GLU A 166 -3.12 -19.00 -1.21
CA GLU A 166 -2.47 -20.10 -1.92
C GLU A 166 -3.42 -21.30 -2.10
N GLN A 167 -4.12 -21.70 -1.03
CA GLN A 167 -5.12 -22.77 -1.09
C GLN A 167 -6.28 -22.46 -2.06
N VAL A 168 -6.76 -21.21 -2.04
CA VAL A 168 -7.86 -20.78 -2.92
C VAL A 168 -7.39 -20.71 -4.38
N LEU A 169 -6.18 -20.25 -4.65
CA LEU A 169 -5.59 -20.25 -5.99
C LEU A 169 -5.35 -21.67 -6.52
N GLY A 170 -4.93 -22.60 -5.66
CA GLY A 170 -4.84 -24.02 -5.99
C GLY A 170 -6.19 -24.60 -6.35
N SER A 171 -7.22 -24.31 -5.53
CA SER A 171 -8.60 -24.75 -5.78
C SER A 171 -9.17 -24.18 -7.09
N LEU A 172 -8.95 -22.89 -7.36
CA LEU A 172 -9.36 -22.24 -8.61
C LEU A 172 -8.66 -22.91 -9.80
N SER A 173 -7.37 -23.23 -9.69
CA SER A 173 -6.63 -23.93 -10.75
C SER A 173 -7.23 -25.29 -11.08
N ALA A 174 -7.66 -26.05 -10.06
CA ALA A 174 -8.32 -27.32 -10.29
C ALA A 174 -9.66 -27.16 -11.02
N LEU A 175 -10.49 -26.21 -10.58
CA LEU A 175 -11.77 -25.92 -11.24
C LEU A 175 -11.59 -25.42 -12.68
N GLU A 176 -10.55 -24.64 -12.95
CA GLU A 176 -10.21 -24.17 -14.29
C GLU A 176 -9.87 -25.31 -15.23
N ILE A 177 -9.09 -26.29 -14.76
CA ILE A 177 -8.72 -27.48 -15.52
C ILE A 177 -9.94 -28.37 -15.76
N GLU A 178 -10.80 -28.54 -14.76
CA GLU A 178 -12.02 -29.35 -14.84
C GLU A 178 -13.19 -28.66 -15.56
N ALA A 179 -13.02 -27.41 -16.01
CA ALA A 179 -14.06 -26.58 -16.64
C ALA A 179 -15.31 -26.40 -15.76
N ALA A 180 -15.12 -26.22 -14.45
CA ALA A 180 -16.18 -26.17 -13.45
C ALA A 180 -16.12 -24.90 -12.57
N VAL A 181 -15.54 -23.81 -13.09
CA VAL A 181 -15.42 -22.55 -12.35
C VAL A 181 -16.76 -21.84 -12.31
N THR A 182 -17.12 -21.29 -11.16
CA THR A 182 -18.29 -20.41 -11.00
C THR A 182 -17.87 -18.98 -10.66
N ILE A 183 -18.80 -18.03 -10.78
CA ILE A 183 -18.61 -16.65 -10.29
C ILE A 183 -18.18 -16.64 -8.81
N ARG A 184 -18.70 -17.56 -8.00
CA ARG A 184 -18.36 -17.71 -6.58
C ARG A 184 -16.87 -17.92 -6.37
N ASP A 185 -16.25 -18.79 -7.17
CA ASP A 185 -14.85 -19.18 -7.00
C ASP A 185 -13.90 -18.03 -7.36
N VAL A 186 -14.24 -17.31 -8.42
CA VAL A 186 -13.50 -16.11 -8.85
C VAL A 186 -13.66 -14.98 -7.82
N ALA A 187 -14.88 -14.73 -7.35
CA ALA A 187 -15.16 -13.72 -6.34
C ALA A 187 -14.44 -14.03 -5.01
N LEU A 188 -14.41 -15.30 -4.59
CA LEU A 188 -13.65 -15.73 -3.41
C LEU A 188 -12.15 -15.49 -3.57
N THR A 189 -11.60 -15.78 -4.74
CA THR A 189 -10.19 -15.55 -5.06
C THR A 189 -9.86 -14.06 -4.96
N LEU A 190 -10.64 -13.21 -5.64
CA LEU A 190 -10.46 -11.75 -5.61
C LEU A 190 -10.62 -11.17 -4.21
N GLN A 191 -11.58 -11.67 -3.41
CA GLN A 191 -11.74 -11.30 -2.01
C GLN A 191 -10.45 -11.56 -1.22
N ARG A 192 -9.86 -12.75 -1.35
CA ARG A 192 -8.62 -13.11 -0.63
C ARG A 192 -7.43 -12.27 -1.07
N MET A 193 -7.29 -12.01 -2.36
CA MET A 193 -6.25 -11.12 -2.89
C MET A 193 -6.38 -9.71 -2.31
N GLU A 194 -7.61 -9.18 -2.24
CA GLU A 194 -7.86 -7.86 -1.68
C GLU A 194 -7.58 -7.80 -0.17
N MET A 195 -7.92 -8.85 0.58
CA MET A 195 -7.58 -8.95 2.01
C MET A 195 -6.06 -8.96 2.24
N VAL A 196 -5.31 -9.74 1.45
CA VAL A 196 -3.83 -9.76 1.49
C VAL A 196 -3.29 -8.36 1.17
N ARG A 197 -3.77 -7.72 0.09
CA ARG A 197 -3.35 -6.37 -0.32
C ARG A 197 -3.52 -5.35 0.80
N ARG A 198 -4.68 -5.32 1.47
CA ARG A 198 -4.98 -4.37 2.56
C ARG A 198 -4.04 -4.52 3.74
N ILE A 199 -3.80 -5.75 4.19
CA ILE A 199 -2.89 -6.01 5.32
C ILE A 199 -1.44 -5.68 4.93
N SER A 200 -1.01 -6.03 3.71
CA SER A 200 0.32 -5.65 3.21
C SER A 200 0.51 -4.12 3.18
N GLU A 201 -0.51 -3.37 2.75
CA GLU A 201 -0.48 -1.91 2.78
C GLU A 201 -0.40 -1.35 4.20
N GLU A 202 -1.17 -1.90 5.14
CA GLU A 202 -1.12 -1.53 6.56
C GLU A 202 0.28 -1.78 7.16
N ILE A 203 0.89 -2.95 6.87
CA ILE A 203 2.26 -3.24 7.32
C ILE A 203 3.26 -2.27 6.68
N GLY A 204 3.06 -1.91 5.41
CA GLY A 204 3.86 -0.89 4.73
C GLY A 204 3.83 0.47 5.42
N TRP A 205 2.74 0.83 6.09
CA TRP A 205 2.67 2.02 6.95
C TRP A 205 3.53 1.87 8.20
N TYR A 206 3.42 0.74 8.90
CA TYR A 206 4.27 0.48 10.07
C TYR A 206 5.76 0.49 9.72
N VAL A 207 6.16 -0.12 8.60
CA VAL A 207 7.55 -0.11 8.12
C VAL A 207 8.03 1.32 7.87
N LEU A 208 7.21 2.14 7.22
CA LEU A 208 7.54 3.54 6.94
C LEU A 208 7.73 4.36 8.23
N GLU A 209 6.86 4.15 9.22
CA GLU A 209 6.96 4.85 10.52
C GLU A 209 8.14 4.35 11.36
N LEU A 210 8.50 3.07 11.25
CA LEU A 210 9.61 2.46 11.95
C LEU A 210 10.97 2.81 11.33
N GLY A 211 11.02 3.23 10.06
CA GLY A 211 12.26 3.60 9.39
C GLY A 211 13.31 2.49 9.51
N THR A 212 14.48 2.82 10.05
CA THR A 212 15.57 1.82 10.24
C THR A 212 15.21 0.70 11.21
N ASP A 213 14.34 0.94 12.19
CA ASP A 213 13.92 -0.06 13.17
C ASP A 213 13.04 -1.15 12.52
N GLY A 214 12.39 -0.81 11.41
CA GLY A 214 11.44 -1.68 10.69
C GLY A 214 12.09 -2.63 9.68
N ARG A 215 13.43 -2.67 9.59
CA ARG A 215 14.14 -3.45 8.56
C ARG A 215 13.71 -4.93 8.50
N LEU A 216 13.57 -5.58 9.66
CA LEU A 216 13.17 -7.00 9.71
C LEU A 216 11.72 -7.20 9.24
N ILE A 217 10.82 -6.30 9.66
CA ILE A 217 9.41 -6.31 9.23
C ILE A 217 9.32 -6.12 7.71
N SER A 218 10.12 -5.23 7.13
CA SER A 218 10.17 -5.01 5.68
C SER A 218 10.58 -6.27 4.92
N LEU A 219 11.65 -6.95 5.38
CA LEU A 219 12.11 -8.19 4.75
C LEU A 219 11.06 -9.31 4.83
N GLN A 220 10.38 -9.44 5.97
CA GLN A 220 9.31 -10.43 6.14
C GLN A 220 8.09 -10.11 5.26
N LEU A 221 7.72 -8.83 5.13
CA LEU A 221 6.65 -8.40 4.23
C LEU A 221 7.01 -8.71 2.77
N GLU A 222 8.24 -8.41 2.35
CA GLU A 222 8.74 -8.72 1.01
C GLU A 222 8.69 -10.23 0.73
N GLU A 223 9.15 -11.06 1.68
CA GLU A 223 9.11 -12.52 1.55
C GLU A 223 7.67 -13.06 1.39
N LEU A 224 6.75 -12.60 2.24
CA LEU A 224 5.34 -13.03 2.20
C LEU A 224 4.57 -12.53 0.97
N THR A 225 5.05 -11.47 0.31
CA THR A 225 4.38 -10.89 -0.87
C THR A 225 5.00 -11.32 -2.19
N ALA A 226 6.28 -11.72 -2.20
CA ALA A 226 6.99 -12.17 -3.40
C ALA A 226 6.40 -13.47 -4.00
N GLY A 227 5.65 -14.26 -3.22
CA GLY A 227 5.12 -15.57 -3.61
C GLY A 227 3.63 -15.60 -4.00
N ASN A 228 2.91 -14.48 -4.03
CA ASN A 228 1.44 -14.47 -4.16
C ASN A 228 0.89 -14.84 -5.55
N GLY A 229 1.74 -15.27 -6.49
CA GLY A 229 1.33 -15.65 -7.83
C GLY A 229 0.86 -14.45 -8.68
N PRO A 230 0.06 -14.70 -9.74
CA PRO A 230 -0.44 -13.65 -10.61
C PRO A 230 -1.35 -12.67 -9.86
N GLY A 231 -1.31 -11.39 -10.25
CA GLY A 231 -2.10 -10.33 -9.64
C GLY A 231 -3.61 -10.43 -9.92
N PRO A 232 -4.45 -9.66 -9.20
CA PRO A 232 -5.90 -9.67 -9.40
C PRO A 232 -6.30 -9.19 -10.80
N ASP A 233 -5.44 -8.41 -11.48
CA ASP A 233 -5.64 -7.98 -12.87
C ASP A 233 -5.62 -9.17 -13.84
N VAL A 234 -4.79 -10.18 -13.58
CA VAL A 234 -4.67 -11.39 -14.40
C VAL A 234 -5.90 -12.27 -14.21
N VAL A 235 -6.36 -12.44 -12.97
CA VAL A 235 -7.59 -13.16 -12.66
C VAL A 235 -8.79 -12.50 -13.35
N LEU A 236 -8.93 -11.17 -13.22
CA LEU A 236 -10.02 -10.44 -13.90
C LEU A 236 -9.93 -10.55 -15.43
N ARG A 237 -8.73 -10.49 -16.00
CA ARG A 237 -8.52 -10.69 -17.45
C ARG A 237 -8.98 -12.05 -17.94
N ASP A 238 -8.99 -13.07 -17.09
CA ASP A 238 -9.44 -14.41 -17.45
C ASP A 238 -10.96 -14.58 -17.44
N TYR A 239 -11.68 -13.76 -16.68
CA TYR A 239 -13.11 -13.98 -16.43
C TYR A 239 -14.02 -12.83 -16.86
N LEU A 240 -13.45 -11.67 -17.21
CA LEU A 240 -14.20 -10.60 -17.84
C LEU A 240 -14.38 -10.87 -19.35
N PRO A 241 -15.40 -10.27 -19.99
CA PRO A 241 -15.66 -10.45 -21.42
C PRO A 241 -14.44 -10.13 -22.29
N GLU A 242 -14.25 -10.92 -23.35
CA GLU A 242 -13.22 -10.62 -24.34
C GLU A 242 -13.39 -9.20 -24.90
N GLY A 243 -12.30 -8.43 -24.93
CA GLY A 243 -12.33 -7.03 -25.36
C GLY A 243 -12.58 -6.02 -24.24
N THR A 244 -12.70 -6.45 -22.98
CA THR A 244 -12.62 -5.55 -21.82
C THR A 244 -11.34 -4.74 -21.91
N ASP A 245 -11.46 -3.41 -21.98
CA ASP A 245 -10.32 -2.52 -22.10
C ASP A 245 -9.60 -2.34 -20.74
N ALA A 246 -8.43 -1.70 -20.80
CA ALA A 246 -7.62 -1.46 -19.61
C ALA A 246 -8.31 -0.50 -18.62
N GLU A 247 -9.23 0.35 -19.08
CA GLU A 247 -9.93 1.30 -18.24
C GLU A 247 -11.00 0.60 -17.41
N ALA A 248 -11.82 -0.25 -18.02
CA ALA A 248 -12.81 -1.08 -17.34
C ALA A 248 -12.15 -2.03 -16.32
N LEU A 249 -11.02 -2.66 -16.69
CA LEU A 249 -10.23 -3.47 -15.75
C LEU A 249 -9.76 -2.66 -14.54
N ALA A 250 -9.25 -1.45 -14.78
CA ALA A 250 -8.81 -0.55 -13.71
C ALA A 250 -9.98 -0.09 -12.83
N GLN A 251 -11.17 0.12 -13.41
CA GLN A 251 -12.39 0.45 -12.68
C GLN A 251 -12.83 -0.71 -11.77
N SER A 252 -12.80 -1.97 -12.24
CA SER A 252 -13.11 -3.13 -11.39
C SER A 252 -12.12 -3.25 -10.22
N LEU A 253 -10.82 -3.08 -10.47
CA LEU A 253 -9.80 -3.10 -9.40
C LEU A 253 -10.00 -1.95 -8.40
N ALA A 254 -10.35 -0.75 -8.87
CA ALA A 254 -10.66 0.38 -8.01
C ALA A 254 -11.91 0.12 -7.15
N ALA A 255 -12.98 -0.42 -7.76
CA ALA A 255 -14.20 -0.76 -7.05
C ALA A 255 -13.97 -1.81 -5.95
N LEU A 256 -13.15 -2.84 -6.21
CA LEU A 256 -12.73 -3.81 -5.20
C LEU A 256 -11.96 -3.15 -4.05
N ALA A 257 -11.06 -2.23 -4.36
CA ALA A 257 -10.29 -1.50 -3.36
C ALA A 257 -11.15 -0.55 -2.50
N GLU A 258 -12.28 -0.06 -3.03
CA GLU A 258 -13.20 0.83 -2.33
C GLU A 258 -14.21 0.12 -1.42
N LEU A 259 -14.36 -1.21 -1.52
CA LEU A 259 -15.27 -1.96 -0.65
C LEU A 259 -14.92 -1.76 0.83
N SER A 260 -15.91 -1.55 1.69
CA SER A 260 -15.67 -1.54 3.14
C SER A 260 -15.28 -2.94 3.63
N SER A 261 -14.69 -3.05 4.83
CA SER A 261 -14.39 -4.37 5.42
C SER A 261 -15.63 -5.23 5.62
N VAL A 262 -16.81 -4.61 5.76
CA VAL A 262 -18.10 -5.31 5.88
C VAL A 262 -18.57 -5.78 4.51
N ASP A 263 -18.47 -4.93 3.49
CA ASP A 263 -18.89 -5.28 2.13
C ASP A 263 -17.98 -6.34 1.52
N LEU A 264 -16.69 -6.33 1.85
CA LEU A 264 -15.73 -7.31 1.36
C LEU A 264 -16.08 -8.74 1.79
N ILE A 265 -16.78 -8.94 2.91
CA ILE A 265 -17.20 -10.28 3.39
C ILE A 265 -18.29 -10.87 2.47
N ASP A 266 -19.09 -10.01 1.83
CA ASP A 266 -20.19 -10.42 0.96
C ASP A 266 -19.69 -10.69 -0.47
N LEU A 267 -19.60 -11.97 -0.83
CA LEU A 267 -19.13 -12.40 -2.16
C LEU A 267 -19.99 -11.85 -3.30
N GLN A 268 -21.28 -11.54 -3.07
CA GLN A 268 -22.11 -10.90 -4.09
C GLN A 268 -21.59 -9.50 -4.40
N LYS A 269 -21.25 -8.72 -3.38
CA LYS A 269 -20.70 -7.38 -3.56
C LYS A 269 -19.32 -7.41 -4.20
N VAL A 270 -18.49 -8.39 -3.85
CA VAL A 270 -17.20 -8.62 -4.51
C VAL A 270 -17.38 -8.94 -5.98
N ALA A 271 -18.29 -9.85 -6.34
CA ALA A 271 -18.57 -10.20 -7.72
C ALA A 271 -19.09 -9.02 -8.55
N VAL A 272 -19.97 -8.19 -7.96
CA VAL A 272 -20.47 -6.96 -8.60
C VAL A 272 -19.37 -5.93 -8.78
N ALA A 273 -18.55 -5.67 -7.76
CA ALA A 273 -17.42 -4.75 -7.84
C ALA A 273 -16.36 -5.20 -8.86
N ALA A 274 -16.14 -6.51 -8.97
CA ALA A 274 -15.26 -7.11 -9.97
C ALA A 274 -15.81 -7.00 -11.41
N GLY A 275 -17.10 -6.72 -11.59
CA GLY A 275 -17.75 -6.70 -12.91
C GLY A 275 -18.12 -8.10 -13.43
N LEU A 276 -18.10 -9.13 -12.57
CA LEU A 276 -18.43 -10.51 -12.95
C LEU A 276 -19.94 -10.72 -13.07
N THR A 277 -20.75 -9.92 -12.37
CA THR A 277 -22.19 -10.06 -12.35
C THR A 277 -22.92 -8.78 -11.96
N GLY A 278 -24.24 -8.74 -12.20
CA GLY A 278 -25.10 -7.68 -11.71
C GLY A 278 -25.56 -7.89 -10.27
N PRO A 279 -26.18 -6.89 -9.62
CA PRO A 279 -26.61 -6.98 -8.21
C PRO A 279 -27.55 -8.16 -7.89
N GLN A 280 -28.32 -8.62 -8.87
CA GLN A 280 -29.26 -9.76 -8.74
C GLN A 280 -28.76 -11.03 -9.43
N GLY A 281 -27.51 -11.05 -9.92
CA GLY A 281 -26.96 -12.23 -10.57
C GLY A 281 -26.65 -13.34 -9.57
N THR A 282 -26.65 -14.59 -10.05
CA THR A 282 -26.33 -15.75 -9.23
C THR A 282 -24.82 -15.99 -9.22
N LEU A 283 -24.28 -16.36 -8.05
CA LEU A 283 -22.87 -16.73 -7.92
C LEU A 283 -22.55 -18.12 -8.51
N GLU A 284 -23.59 -18.94 -8.74
CA GLU A 284 -23.47 -20.30 -9.26
C GLU A 284 -23.49 -20.32 -10.81
N THR A 285 -23.36 -19.18 -11.47
CA THR A 285 -23.17 -19.13 -12.92
C THR A 285 -21.77 -19.60 -13.28
N ASP A 286 -21.70 -20.53 -14.24
CA ASP A 286 -20.44 -21.04 -14.77
C ASP A 286 -19.66 -19.94 -15.50
N LEU A 287 -18.34 -19.93 -15.28
CA LEU A 287 -17.39 -19.07 -15.96
C LEU A 287 -16.32 -19.92 -16.63
N HIS A 288 -15.79 -19.41 -17.74
CA HIS A 288 -14.74 -20.07 -18.51
C HIS A 288 -13.53 -19.14 -18.56
N PRO A 289 -12.35 -19.57 -18.08
CA PRO A 289 -11.15 -18.75 -18.11
C PRO A 289 -10.61 -18.63 -19.54
N HIS A 290 -10.11 -17.45 -19.88
CA HIS A 290 -9.40 -17.22 -21.14
C HIS A 290 -8.04 -17.95 -21.22
N GLY A 291 -7.34 -18.10 -20.08
CA GLY A 291 -6.10 -18.86 -19.92
C GLY A 291 -4.85 -18.04 -19.60
N TYR A 292 -4.98 -16.71 -19.41
CA TYR A 292 -3.89 -15.82 -19.02
C TYR A 292 -3.20 -16.27 -17.72
N ARG A 293 -3.96 -16.65 -16.69
CA ARG A 293 -3.43 -16.99 -15.37
C ARG A 293 -2.52 -18.22 -15.41
N LEU A 294 -2.94 -19.29 -16.10
CA LEU A 294 -2.10 -20.49 -16.25
C LEU A 294 -0.88 -20.22 -17.14
N LEU A 295 -1.03 -19.41 -18.20
CA LEU A 295 0.09 -19.02 -19.05
C LEU A 295 1.13 -18.16 -18.31
N GLU A 296 0.70 -17.31 -17.39
CA GLU A 296 1.62 -16.51 -16.56
C GLU A 296 2.39 -17.35 -15.54
N GLY A 297 1.81 -18.49 -15.11
CA GLY A 297 2.53 -19.51 -14.34
C GLY A 297 3.68 -20.18 -15.10
N ILE A 298 3.75 -20.03 -16.43
CA ILE A 298 4.83 -20.59 -17.25
C ILE A 298 6.04 -19.65 -17.20
N LYS A 299 7.13 -20.14 -16.60
CA LYS A 299 8.39 -19.40 -16.47
C LYS A 299 8.83 -18.82 -17.82
N SER A 300 9.13 -17.52 -17.82
CA SER A 300 9.63 -16.77 -18.98
C SER A 300 8.64 -16.66 -20.16
N MET A 301 7.34 -16.72 -19.92
CA MET A 301 6.32 -16.43 -20.94
C MET A 301 6.18 -14.92 -21.18
N PRO A 302 6.48 -14.38 -22.38
CA PRO A 302 6.24 -12.97 -22.65
C PRO A 302 4.74 -12.68 -22.74
N GLY A 303 4.27 -11.60 -22.10
CA GLY A 303 2.84 -11.25 -22.09
C GLY A 303 2.22 -11.06 -23.48
N ALA A 304 3.00 -10.58 -24.46
CA ALA A 304 2.56 -10.48 -25.86
C ALA A 304 2.33 -11.84 -26.52
N VAL A 305 3.07 -12.87 -26.11
CA VAL A 305 2.86 -14.25 -26.59
C VAL A 305 1.66 -14.85 -25.90
N ALA A 306 1.50 -14.67 -24.58
CA ALA A 306 0.32 -15.14 -23.86
C ALA A 306 -0.97 -14.56 -24.45
N LYS A 307 -0.98 -13.26 -24.76
CA LYS A 307 -2.12 -12.60 -25.42
C LYS A 307 -2.45 -13.19 -26.79
N ARG A 308 -1.44 -13.56 -27.59
CA ARG A 308 -1.66 -14.19 -28.90
C ARG A 308 -2.16 -15.63 -28.78
N LEU A 309 -1.69 -16.38 -27.78
CA LEU A 309 -2.22 -17.71 -27.48
C LEU A 309 -3.70 -17.61 -27.12
N VAL A 310 -4.06 -16.78 -26.14
CA VAL A 310 -5.45 -16.60 -25.74
C VAL A 310 -6.31 -16.12 -26.91
N ALA A 311 -5.84 -15.18 -27.73
CA ALA A 311 -6.60 -14.73 -28.90
C ALA A 311 -6.80 -15.81 -29.98
N GLN A 312 -5.93 -16.82 -30.05
CA GLN A 312 -6.02 -17.92 -31.02
C GLN A 312 -6.93 -19.05 -30.51
N PHE A 313 -6.93 -19.30 -29.20
CA PHE A 313 -7.64 -20.41 -28.58
C PHE A 313 -8.81 -19.86 -27.76
N ASP A 314 -10.04 -20.18 -28.17
CA ASP A 314 -11.29 -19.79 -27.52
C ASP A 314 -11.41 -20.44 -26.13
N GLY A 315 -10.75 -19.81 -25.16
CA GLY A 315 -10.66 -20.24 -23.76
C GLY A 315 -9.61 -21.30 -23.46
N LEU A 316 -9.38 -21.49 -22.16
CA LEU A 316 -8.36 -22.38 -21.63
C LEU A 316 -8.51 -23.83 -22.10
N GLN A 317 -9.74 -24.34 -22.21
CA GLN A 317 -9.99 -25.73 -22.57
C GLN A 317 -9.48 -26.05 -23.98
N SER A 318 -9.73 -25.13 -24.93
CA SER A 318 -9.18 -25.19 -26.29
C SER A 318 -7.65 -25.13 -26.28
N LEU A 319 -7.06 -24.27 -25.45
CA LEU A 319 -5.61 -24.15 -25.30
C LEU A 319 -4.98 -25.45 -24.74
N MET A 320 -5.60 -26.06 -23.74
CA MET A 320 -5.14 -27.33 -23.17
C MET A 320 -5.27 -28.50 -24.15
N ALA A 321 -6.32 -28.52 -24.96
CA ALA A 321 -6.58 -29.59 -25.94
C ALA A 321 -5.77 -29.48 -27.23
N ALA A 322 -5.15 -28.33 -27.50
CA ALA A 322 -4.33 -28.11 -28.70
C ALA A 322 -3.24 -29.20 -28.85
N ASN A 323 -2.60 -29.32 -30.01
CA ASN A 323 -1.39 -30.14 -30.18
C ASN A 323 -0.14 -29.25 -30.33
N LEU A 324 1.01 -29.83 -30.68
CA LEU A 324 2.25 -29.04 -30.86
C LEU A 324 2.16 -28.14 -32.11
N GLU A 325 1.57 -28.65 -33.19
CA GLU A 325 1.43 -27.94 -34.47
C GLU A 325 0.49 -26.74 -34.32
N ASP A 326 -0.62 -26.91 -33.60
CA ASP A 326 -1.57 -25.83 -33.29
C ASP A 326 -0.89 -24.68 -32.54
N LEU A 327 -0.07 -25.00 -31.53
CA LEU A 327 0.67 -23.98 -30.77
C LEU A 327 1.73 -23.28 -31.64
N MET A 328 2.39 -24.00 -32.55
CA MET A 328 3.38 -23.43 -33.46
C MET A 328 2.77 -22.57 -34.58
N SER A 329 1.46 -22.71 -34.82
CA SER A 329 0.75 -21.82 -35.75
C SER A 329 0.62 -20.38 -35.24
N VAL A 330 0.77 -20.18 -33.93
CA VAL A 330 0.73 -18.85 -33.30
C VAL A 330 2.05 -18.13 -33.53
N GLU A 331 1.95 -16.92 -34.09
CA GLU A 331 3.11 -16.09 -34.37
C GLU A 331 3.99 -15.90 -33.11
N GLY A 332 5.30 -16.08 -33.27
CA GLY A 332 6.25 -15.96 -32.18
C GLY A 332 6.33 -17.18 -31.26
N ILE A 333 5.72 -18.31 -31.61
CA ILE A 333 5.89 -19.59 -30.90
C ILE A 333 6.66 -20.56 -31.79
N GLY A 334 7.96 -20.71 -31.51
CA GLY A 334 8.78 -21.78 -32.09
C GLY A 334 8.58 -23.11 -31.36
N GLU A 335 9.11 -24.17 -31.95
CA GLU A 335 8.98 -25.55 -31.45
C GLU A 335 9.32 -25.70 -29.96
N GLN A 336 10.45 -25.12 -29.52
CA GLN A 336 10.87 -25.21 -28.12
C GLN A 336 9.84 -24.59 -27.16
N ARG A 337 9.25 -23.44 -27.53
CA ARG A 337 8.24 -22.76 -26.69
C ARG A 337 6.92 -23.52 -26.70
N ALA A 338 6.50 -24.06 -27.84
CA ALA A 338 5.31 -24.90 -27.95
C ALA A 338 5.43 -26.14 -27.03
N ARG A 339 6.60 -26.79 -27.02
CA ARG A 339 6.87 -27.91 -26.10
C ARG A 339 6.78 -27.47 -24.63
N THR A 340 7.42 -26.35 -24.27
CA THR A 340 7.34 -25.82 -22.90
C THR A 340 5.90 -25.53 -22.48
N VAL A 341 5.10 -24.90 -23.34
CA VAL A 341 3.67 -24.62 -23.05
C VAL A 341 2.92 -25.92 -22.81
N ARG A 342 3.05 -26.89 -23.71
CA ARG A 342 2.39 -28.20 -23.62
C ARG A 342 2.76 -28.94 -22.34
N GLU A 343 4.05 -29.05 -22.04
CA GLU A 343 4.57 -29.73 -20.85
C GLU A 343 4.12 -29.04 -19.57
N SER A 344 4.13 -27.71 -19.52
CA SER A 344 3.66 -26.94 -18.36
C SER A 344 2.17 -27.14 -18.11
N LEU A 345 1.33 -27.03 -19.13
CA LEU A 345 -0.12 -27.24 -19.00
C LEU A 345 -0.45 -28.68 -18.59
N SER A 346 0.22 -29.67 -19.19
CA SER A 346 0.06 -31.09 -18.81
C SER A 346 0.44 -31.33 -17.35
N ARG A 347 1.57 -30.78 -16.91
CA ARG A 347 2.03 -30.92 -15.51
C ARG A 347 1.07 -30.25 -14.53
N MET A 348 0.53 -29.08 -14.87
CA MET A 348 -0.48 -28.40 -14.04
C MET A 348 -1.74 -29.25 -13.90
N ALA A 349 -2.22 -29.86 -15.01
CA ALA A 349 -3.34 -30.78 -15.00
C ALA A 349 -3.07 -32.04 -14.14
N GLU A 350 -1.90 -32.65 -14.29
CA GLU A 350 -1.50 -33.81 -13.48
C GLU A 350 -1.39 -33.48 -11.98
N THR A 351 -0.82 -32.33 -11.64
CA THR A 351 -0.66 -31.89 -10.23
C THR A 351 -2.02 -31.68 -9.59
N SER A 352 -2.94 -31.01 -10.30
CA SER A 352 -4.31 -30.81 -9.85
C SER A 352 -5.06 -32.12 -9.59
N LEU A 353 -4.81 -33.15 -10.40
CA LEU A 353 -5.42 -34.47 -10.20
C LEU A 353 -4.83 -35.19 -8.99
N LEU A 354 -3.54 -35.02 -8.70
CA LEU A 354 -2.86 -35.65 -7.57
C LEU A 354 -3.24 -35.04 -6.22
N ASP A 355 -3.39 -33.72 -6.16
CA ASP A 355 -3.82 -33.00 -4.94
C ASP A 355 -5.24 -33.39 -4.49
N ARG A 356 -6.02 -34.05 -5.35
CA ARG A 356 -7.34 -34.61 -5.03
C ARG A 356 -7.27 -35.91 -4.23
N PHE A 357 -6.16 -36.64 -4.32
CA PHE A 357 -5.99 -37.97 -3.69
C PHE A 357 -5.11 -37.95 -2.45
N MET A 358 -4.54 -36.79 -2.09
CA MET A 358 -3.87 -36.54 -0.81
C MET A 358 -4.77 -35.69 0.10
#